data_AF-A0A0W0G0Z4-F1
#
_entry.id   AF-A0A0W0G0Z4-F1
#
_cell.length_a   1.000
_cell.length_b   1.000
_cell.length_c   1.000
_cell.angle_alpha   90.00
_cell.angle_beta   90.00
_cell.angle_gamma   90.00
#
_symmetry.space_group_name_H-M   'P 1'
#
loop_
_entity.id
_entity.type
_entity.pdbx_description
1 polymer ?
#
loop_
_entity_poly.entity_id
_entity_poly.type
_entity_poly.pdbx_seq_one_letter_code
_entity_poly.pdbx_strand_id
1 'polypeptide(L)'
;MRFSPVLVSVLFATATLSQSTDVYDYIVVGGGTAGLSLAIRLSENPDLKVLVLEAGESGLDNPNITDIRNRYLPYDTQIDWALPTVPQSAAGDRIYMHRQGKALGGSSAINGAVYLRPDVREFQVYEALGAKGWSWESFLEYFKRSETLVTEGDTFGLEPDLASHGTEGPIQVSFGHGVSSFFREYAMPTFKNLGQEVNADVSDGTPIGGAPMQLVSYQYSSGGFRTNLILQDLV
;
A
#
# COMPACT_ATOMS: atom_id res chain seq x y z
N MET A 1 6.78 6.08 27.10
CA MET A 1 5.97 4.95 27.60
C MET A 1 6.66 3.66 27.15
N ARG A 2 6.76 2.65 28.04
CA ARG A 2 7.43 1.38 27.74
C ARG A 2 6.50 0.52 26.89
N PHE A 3 6.89 0.23 25.64
CA PHE A 3 6.22 -0.76 24.81
C PHE A 3 6.53 -2.16 25.36
N SER A 4 5.49 -2.93 25.65
CA SER A 4 5.59 -4.35 25.95
C SER A 4 5.52 -5.11 24.62
N PRO A 5 6.44 -6.03 24.31
CA PRO A 5 6.35 -6.81 23.09
C PRO A 5 5.18 -7.80 23.24
N VAL A 6 4.21 -7.75 22.32
CA VAL A 6 3.19 -8.79 22.18
C VAL A 6 3.81 -9.90 21.34
N LEU A 7 3.73 -11.13 21.81
CA LEU A 7 4.35 -12.28 21.16
C LEU A 7 3.41 -12.81 20.08
N VAL A 8 3.66 -12.49 18.82
CA VAL A 8 2.92 -13.07 17.69
C VAL A 8 3.67 -14.28 17.17
N SER A 9 3.02 -15.44 17.25
CA SER A 9 3.59 -16.71 16.78
C SER A 9 3.22 -16.93 15.31
N VAL A 10 4.20 -16.83 14.41
CA VAL A 10 4.06 -17.24 13.01
C VAL A 10 4.51 -18.70 12.89
N LEU A 11 3.54 -19.62 12.77
CA LEU A 11 3.82 -21.05 12.57
C LEU A 11 4.00 -21.36 11.08
N PHE A 12 5.23 -21.66 10.67
CA PHE A 12 5.51 -22.35 9.41
C PHE A 12 5.50 -23.87 9.67
N ALA A 13 4.44 -24.55 9.24
CA ALA A 13 4.34 -26.00 9.38
C ALA A 13 4.26 -26.68 8.00
N THR A 14 5.22 -27.56 7.71
CA THR A 14 4.99 -28.70 6.82
C THR A 14 3.94 -29.58 7.47
N ALA A 15 2.68 -29.43 7.04
CA ALA A 15 1.53 -29.98 7.76
C ALA A 15 1.51 -31.52 7.75
N THR A 16 1.93 -32.12 8.86
CA THR A 16 1.09 -33.16 9.46
C THR A 16 -0.16 -32.44 9.96
N LEU A 17 -1.34 -32.86 9.51
CA LEU A 17 -2.63 -32.33 9.97
C LEU A 17 -2.81 -32.67 11.46
N SER A 18 -2.19 -31.88 12.33
CA SER A 18 -2.59 -31.77 13.73
C SER A 18 -3.77 -30.82 13.76
N GLN A 19 -4.94 -31.33 14.12
CA GLN A 19 -6.14 -30.53 14.29
C GLN A 19 -5.88 -29.58 15.47
N SER A 20 -5.57 -28.31 15.20
CA SER A 20 -5.50 -27.29 16.26
C SER A 20 -6.87 -27.18 16.90
N THR A 21 -6.90 -27.28 18.22
CA THR A 21 -8.09 -27.07 19.06
C THR A 21 -8.21 -25.62 19.53
N ASP A 22 -7.38 -24.72 19.00
CA ASP A 22 -7.35 -23.33 19.43
C ASP A 22 -8.60 -22.60 18.95
N VAL A 23 -9.23 -21.86 19.86
CA VAL A 23 -10.39 -21.03 19.59
C VAL A 23 -9.92 -19.59 19.42
N TYR A 24 -10.33 -18.97 18.32
CA TYR A 24 -10.08 -17.58 17.97
C TYR A 24 -11.42 -16.83 17.87
N ASP A 25 -11.43 -15.56 18.24
CA ASP A 25 -12.60 -14.69 18.09
C ASP A 25 -12.79 -14.28 16.62
N TYR A 26 -11.68 -14.08 15.90
CA TYR A 26 -11.68 -13.73 14.49
C TYR A 26 -10.65 -14.55 13.71
N ILE A 27 -11.05 -14.99 12.51
CA ILE A 27 -10.16 -15.59 11.53
C ILE A 27 -10.17 -14.69 10.29
N VAL A 28 -9.02 -14.09 9.99
CA VAL A 28 -8.78 -13.28 8.79
C VAL A 28 -8.13 -14.16 7.73
N VAL A 29 -8.84 -14.38 6.62
CA VAL A 29 -8.32 -15.17 5.49
C VAL A 29 -7.64 -14.23 4.50
N GLY A 30 -6.32 -14.35 4.41
CA GLY A 30 -5.42 -13.51 3.61
C GLY A 30 -4.70 -12.48 4.48
N GLY A 31 -3.39 -12.64 4.64
CA GLY A 31 -2.48 -11.68 5.26
C GLY A 31 -2.04 -10.58 4.30
N GLY A 32 -2.96 -10.08 3.47
CA GLY A 32 -2.71 -9.02 2.50
C GLY A 32 -2.94 -7.61 3.06
N THR A 33 -2.92 -6.60 2.18
CA THR A 33 -3.08 -5.17 2.53
C THR A 33 -4.29 -4.88 3.42
N ALA A 34 -5.48 -5.37 3.04
CA ALA A 34 -6.70 -5.19 3.84
C ALA A 34 -6.76 -6.12 5.05
N GLY A 35 -6.36 -7.39 4.88
CA GLY A 35 -6.44 -8.40 5.93
C GLY A 35 -5.58 -8.05 7.15
N LEU A 36 -4.34 -7.64 6.94
CA LEU A 36 -3.47 -7.21 8.03
C LEU A 36 -3.92 -5.89 8.65
N SER A 37 -4.47 -4.97 7.86
CA SER A 37 -5.05 -3.73 8.38
C SER A 37 -6.21 -4.00 9.34
N LEU A 38 -7.09 -4.96 9.01
CA LEU A 38 -8.16 -5.41 9.90
C LEU A 38 -7.60 -6.13 11.13
N ALA A 39 -6.67 -7.08 10.93
CA ALA A 39 -6.11 -7.89 12.00
C ALA A 39 -5.44 -7.01 13.08
N ILE A 40 -4.64 -6.02 12.67
CA ILE A 40 -3.99 -5.07 13.56
C ILE A 40 -5.02 -4.34 14.44
N ARG A 41 -6.08 -3.80 13.83
CA ARG A 41 -7.13 -3.07 14.58
C ARG A 41 -7.92 -3.96 15.53
N LEU A 42 -8.21 -5.19 15.14
CA LEU A 42 -8.86 -6.15 16.04
C LEU A 42 -7.96 -6.50 17.22
N SER A 43 -6.66 -6.69 16.97
CA SER A 43 -5.67 -7.03 18.01
C SER A 43 -5.31 -5.88 18.96
N GLU A 44 -5.73 -4.63 18.68
CA GLU A 44 -5.63 -3.53 19.64
C GLU A 44 -6.43 -3.80 20.92
N ASN A 45 -7.46 -4.66 20.84
CA ASN A 45 -8.13 -5.19 22.01
C ASN A 45 -7.40 -6.46 22.50
N PRO A 46 -6.71 -6.43 23.65
CA PRO A 46 -5.96 -7.58 24.15
C PRO A 46 -6.82 -8.78 24.56
N ASP A 47 -8.14 -8.59 24.69
CA ASP A 47 -9.08 -9.67 25.02
C ASP A 47 -9.47 -10.51 23.78
N LEU A 48 -9.14 -10.06 22.56
CA LEU A 48 -9.46 -10.76 21.33
C LEU A 48 -8.28 -11.61 20.82
N LYS A 49 -8.57 -12.84 20.41
CA LYS A 49 -7.65 -13.72 19.69
C LYS A 49 -7.94 -13.67 18.20
N VAL A 50 -6.97 -13.18 17.43
CA VAL A 50 -7.08 -13.05 15.97
C VAL A 50 -6.11 -14.01 15.29
N LEU A 51 -6.63 -14.87 14.41
CA LEU A 51 -5.82 -15.72 13.53
C LEU A 51 -5.78 -15.11 12.12
N VAL A 52 -4.59 -14.99 11.55
CA VAL A 52 -4.41 -14.64 10.12
C VAL A 52 -3.93 -15.87 9.38
N LEU A 53 -4.63 -16.23 8.31
CA LEU A 53 -4.25 -17.31 7.40
C LEU A 53 -3.68 -16.70 6.12
N GLU A 54 -2.38 -16.86 5.87
CA GLU A 54 -1.72 -16.41 4.66
C GLU A 54 -1.12 -17.61 3.90
N ALA A 55 -1.27 -17.62 2.58
CA ALA A 55 -0.79 -18.70 1.72
C ALA A 55 0.68 -18.55 1.32
N GLY A 56 1.20 -17.33 1.34
CA GLY A 56 2.59 -17.00 1.10
C GLY A 56 3.46 -16.97 2.35
N GLU A 57 4.75 -16.75 2.14
CA GLU A 57 5.73 -16.57 3.21
C GLU A 57 5.81 -15.10 3.68
N SER A 58 6.56 -14.84 4.75
CA SER A 58 6.72 -13.49 5.32
C SER A 58 7.30 -12.48 4.32
N GLY A 59 8.33 -12.88 3.55
CA GLY A 59 8.94 -12.02 2.54
C GLY A 59 9.92 -10.96 3.07
N LEU A 60 10.12 -10.84 4.39
CA LEU A 60 11.03 -9.84 5.01
C LEU A 60 12.49 -9.96 4.53
N ASP A 61 12.96 -11.16 4.26
CA ASP A 61 14.32 -11.41 3.77
C ASP A 61 14.40 -11.48 2.24
N ASN A 62 13.29 -11.23 1.54
CA ASN A 62 13.24 -11.29 0.08
C ASN A 62 13.57 -9.91 -0.53
N PRO A 63 14.69 -9.76 -1.26
CA PRO A 63 15.06 -8.49 -1.88
C PRO A 63 14.11 -8.08 -3.03
N ASN A 64 13.34 -9.01 -3.60
CA ASN A 64 12.32 -8.66 -4.60
C ASN A 64 11.12 -7.94 -3.95
N ILE A 65 10.92 -8.11 -2.64
CA ILE A 65 9.89 -7.42 -1.87
C ILE A 65 10.45 -6.16 -1.24
N THR A 66 11.60 -6.25 -0.56
CA THR A 66 12.11 -5.17 0.29
C THR A 66 12.85 -4.05 -0.45
N ASP A 67 13.14 -4.23 -1.74
CA ASP A 67 13.80 -3.23 -2.59
C ASP A 67 12.97 -2.92 -3.83
N ILE A 68 12.40 -1.73 -3.88
CA ILE A 68 11.54 -1.27 -4.98
C ILE A 68 12.22 -1.14 -6.32
N ARG A 69 13.56 -1.04 -6.34
CA ARG A 69 14.32 -1.10 -7.59
C ARG A 69 14.09 -2.43 -8.30
N ASN A 70 13.68 -3.45 -7.55
CA ASN A 70 13.32 -4.77 -8.03
C ASN A 70 11.82 -4.94 -8.35
N ARG A 71 11.00 -3.88 -8.44
CA ARG A 71 9.52 -3.94 -8.60
C ARG A 71 8.95 -4.85 -9.70
N TYR A 72 9.75 -5.27 -10.67
CA TYR A 72 9.35 -6.23 -11.73
C TYR A 72 9.90 -7.64 -11.53
N LEU A 73 10.87 -7.83 -10.63
CA LEU A 73 11.49 -9.12 -10.32
C LEU A 73 10.59 -10.08 -9.52
N PRO A 74 9.56 -9.65 -8.75
CA PRO A 74 8.60 -10.57 -8.17
C PRO A 74 7.80 -11.40 -9.18
N TYR A 75 7.67 -10.94 -10.42
CA TYR A 75 6.78 -11.54 -11.41
C TYR A 75 7.24 -12.94 -11.81
N ASP A 76 6.28 -13.86 -11.95
CA ASP A 76 6.53 -15.26 -12.31
C ASP A 76 7.42 -16.02 -11.30
N THR A 77 7.48 -15.55 -10.05
CA THR A 77 8.16 -16.20 -8.93
C THR A 77 7.15 -16.78 -7.93
N GLN A 78 7.63 -17.44 -6.87
CA GLN A 78 6.75 -18.03 -5.85
C GLN A 78 5.92 -17.02 -5.05
N ILE A 79 6.29 -15.73 -5.08
CA ILE A 79 5.57 -14.64 -4.43
C ILE A 79 4.54 -13.93 -5.35
N ASP A 80 4.34 -14.43 -6.58
CA ASP A 80 3.33 -13.96 -7.52
C ASP A 80 2.34 -15.10 -7.81
N TRP A 81 1.04 -14.84 -7.60
CA TRP A 81 -0.01 -15.77 -7.97
C TRP A 81 -0.13 -15.95 -9.49
N ALA A 82 0.26 -14.94 -10.28
CA ALA A 82 0.28 -14.95 -11.75
C ALA A 82 -0.99 -15.55 -12.38
N LEU A 83 -2.17 -15.04 -12.00
CA LEU A 83 -3.45 -15.61 -12.41
C LEU A 83 -3.77 -15.26 -13.88
N PRO A 84 -3.91 -16.23 -14.79
CA PRO A 84 -4.23 -15.93 -16.18
C PRO A 84 -5.70 -15.52 -16.34
N THR A 85 -5.97 -14.56 -17.23
CA THR A 85 -7.32 -14.34 -17.74
C THR A 85 -7.77 -15.48 -18.63
N VAL A 86 -9.08 -15.59 -18.85
CA VAL A 86 -9.59 -16.24 -20.07
C VAL A 86 -9.17 -15.42 -21.31
N PRO A 87 -9.23 -16.00 -22.53
CA PRO A 87 -9.02 -15.24 -23.77
C PRO A 87 -9.93 -14.00 -23.83
N GLN A 88 -9.35 -12.84 -24.09
CA GLN A 88 -10.06 -11.57 -24.12
C GLN A 88 -10.48 -11.24 -25.56
N SER A 89 -11.74 -11.49 -25.92
CA SER A 89 -12.26 -11.32 -27.29
C SER A 89 -12.12 -9.88 -27.81
N ALA A 90 -12.31 -8.87 -26.96
CA ALA A 90 -12.10 -7.47 -27.28
C ALA A 90 -10.62 -7.07 -27.44
N ALA A 91 -9.69 -7.98 -27.11
CA ALA A 91 -8.25 -7.77 -27.17
C ALA A 91 -7.53 -8.80 -28.08
N GLY A 92 -8.23 -9.36 -29.06
CA GLY A 92 -7.67 -10.32 -30.01
C GLY A 92 -7.35 -11.67 -29.37
N ASP A 93 -8.23 -12.14 -28.48
CA ASP A 93 -8.13 -13.41 -27.75
C ASP A 93 -6.84 -13.57 -26.92
N ARG A 94 -6.17 -12.46 -26.59
CA ARG A 94 -4.99 -12.46 -25.74
C ARG A 94 -5.32 -12.93 -24.32
N ILE A 95 -4.37 -13.62 -23.72
CA ILE A 95 -4.37 -14.00 -22.30
C ILE A 95 -3.41 -13.07 -21.56
N TYR A 96 -3.88 -12.48 -20.47
CA TYR A 96 -3.10 -11.60 -19.61
C TYR A 96 -2.87 -12.21 -18.25
N MET A 97 -1.72 -11.93 -17.64
CA MET A 97 -1.43 -12.35 -16.26
C MET A 97 -1.84 -11.24 -15.29
N HIS A 98 -2.80 -11.54 -14.41
CA HIS A 98 -3.12 -10.73 -13.25
C HIS A 98 -2.15 -11.06 -12.12
N ARG A 99 -1.15 -10.19 -11.97
CA ARG A 99 -0.15 -10.24 -10.90
C ARG A 99 -0.84 -9.98 -9.56
N GLN A 100 -0.67 -10.87 -8.59
CA GLN A 100 -1.14 -10.68 -7.21
C GLN A 100 -0.10 -11.23 -6.24
N GLY A 101 0.16 -10.51 -5.15
CA GLY A 101 1.19 -10.94 -4.20
C GLY A 101 0.76 -12.18 -3.41
N LYS A 102 1.60 -13.20 -3.43
CA LYS A 102 1.54 -14.40 -2.60
C LYS A 102 2.64 -14.35 -1.54
N ALA A 103 2.51 -13.38 -0.67
CA ALA A 103 3.37 -13.17 0.49
C ALA A 103 2.51 -12.48 1.54
N LEU A 104 2.97 -12.49 2.77
CA LEU A 104 2.44 -11.58 3.76
C LEU A 104 2.68 -10.12 3.31
N GLY A 105 1.64 -9.29 3.44
CA GLY A 105 1.49 -8.00 2.76
C GLY A 105 0.65 -8.13 1.47
N GLY A 106 0.55 -9.32 0.90
CA GLY A 106 -0.19 -9.59 -0.33
C GLY A 106 0.35 -8.74 -1.47
N SER A 107 -0.53 -8.14 -2.27
CA SER A 107 -0.10 -7.31 -3.39
C SER A 107 0.70 -6.06 -3.01
N SER A 108 0.66 -5.57 -1.76
CA SER A 108 1.56 -4.48 -1.35
C SER A 108 3.03 -4.90 -1.28
N ALA A 109 3.33 -6.20 -1.21
CA ALA A 109 4.69 -6.71 -1.26
C ALA A 109 5.32 -6.68 -2.67
N ILE A 110 4.51 -6.60 -3.73
CA ILE A 110 4.97 -6.70 -5.12
C ILE A 110 4.48 -5.55 -6.02
N ASN A 111 3.85 -4.52 -5.44
CA ASN A 111 3.34 -3.39 -6.20
C ASN A 111 4.45 -2.36 -6.51
N GLY A 112 4.07 -1.25 -7.16
CA GLY A 112 4.98 -0.16 -7.50
C GLY A 112 5.21 0.88 -6.41
N ALA A 113 4.73 0.65 -5.18
CA ALA A 113 4.78 1.57 -4.04
C ALA A 113 4.16 2.98 -4.24
N VAL A 114 3.54 3.26 -5.39
CA VAL A 114 2.88 4.55 -5.66
C VAL A 114 1.74 4.75 -4.68
N TYR A 115 1.74 5.91 -4.02
CA TYR A 115 0.67 6.36 -3.14
C TYR A 115 -0.07 7.52 -3.82
N LEU A 116 -1.37 7.36 -4.00
CA LEU A 116 -2.30 8.37 -4.49
C LEU A 116 -3.68 8.06 -3.93
N ARG A 117 -4.53 9.08 -3.82
CA ARG A 117 -5.92 8.88 -3.36
C ARG A 117 -6.91 9.13 -4.49
N PRO A 118 -8.12 8.54 -4.41
CA PRO A 118 -9.14 8.76 -5.43
C PRO A 118 -9.63 10.20 -5.45
N ASP A 119 -10.29 10.58 -6.54
CA ASP A 119 -10.95 11.87 -6.64
C ASP A 119 -12.20 11.92 -5.75
N VAL A 120 -12.46 13.07 -5.12
CA VAL A 120 -13.65 13.31 -4.28
C VAL A 120 -14.96 12.93 -4.99
N ARG A 121 -15.03 13.06 -6.31
CA ARG A 121 -16.21 12.72 -7.11
C ARG A 121 -16.50 11.22 -7.13
N GLU A 122 -15.51 10.36 -6.92
CA GLU A 122 -15.72 8.90 -6.83
C GLU A 122 -16.56 8.54 -5.60
N PHE A 123 -16.38 9.25 -4.49
CA PHE A 123 -17.15 9.05 -3.26
C PHE A 123 -18.61 9.51 -3.41
N GLN A 124 -18.84 10.57 -4.18
CA GLN A 124 -20.20 11.00 -4.54
C GLN A 124 -20.94 9.90 -5.31
N VAL A 125 -20.23 9.16 -6.17
CA VAL A 125 -20.79 8.00 -6.88
C VAL A 125 -21.11 6.86 -5.90
N TYR A 126 -20.25 6.57 -4.93
CA TYR A 126 -20.53 5.55 -3.91
C TYR A 126 -21.80 5.86 -3.11
N GLU A 127 -21.97 7.09 -2.66
CA GLU A 127 -23.19 7.50 -1.96
C GLU A 127 -24.43 7.40 -2.86
N ALA A 128 -24.32 7.82 -4.13
CA ALA A 128 -25.40 7.72 -5.10
C ALA A 128 -25.80 6.26 -5.39
N LEU A 129 -24.84 5.32 -5.30
CA LEU A 129 -25.08 3.87 -5.40
C LEU A 129 -25.63 3.25 -4.10
N GLY A 130 -25.77 4.04 -3.04
CA GLY A 130 -26.39 3.63 -1.77
C GLY A 130 -25.40 3.24 -0.67
N ALA A 131 -24.09 3.43 -0.87
CA ALA A 131 -23.07 3.24 0.17
C ALA A 131 -23.09 4.41 1.17
N LYS A 132 -24.12 4.46 2.02
CA LYS A 132 -24.30 5.53 3.01
C LYS A 132 -23.10 5.62 3.94
N GLY A 133 -22.58 6.83 4.14
CA GLY A 133 -21.41 7.08 4.99
C GLY A 133 -20.07 6.81 4.29
N TRP A 134 -20.06 6.46 3.00
CA TRP A 134 -18.84 6.33 2.19
C TRP A 134 -18.55 7.65 1.47
N SER A 135 -18.45 8.74 2.25
CA SER A 135 -18.10 10.07 1.74
C SER A 135 -16.59 10.30 1.73
N TRP A 136 -16.11 11.30 0.98
CA TRP A 136 -14.70 11.69 0.99
C TRP A 136 -14.23 12.06 2.39
N GLU A 137 -15.03 12.81 3.15
CA GLU A 137 -14.68 13.25 4.51
C GLU A 137 -14.49 12.06 5.44
N SER A 138 -15.38 11.07 5.33
CA SER A 138 -15.31 9.83 6.11
C SER A 138 -14.03 9.05 5.77
N PHE A 139 -13.71 8.92 4.48
CA PHE A 139 -12.50 8.22 4.04
C PHE A 139 -11.22 9.00 4.34
N LEU A 140 -11.22 10.33 4.21
CA LEU A 140 -10.07 11.19 4.50
C LEU A 140 -9.62 11.03 5.95
N GLU A 141 -10.55 10.89 6.90
CA GLU A 141 -10.21 10.56 8.28
C GLU A 141 -9.39 9.27 8.36
N TYR A 142 -9.84 8.19 7.72
CA TYR A 142 -9.13 6.90 7.75
C TYR A 142 -7.84 6.90 6.94
N PHE A 143 -7.80 7.62 5.82
CA PHE A 143 -6.57 7.81 5.05
C PHE A 143 -5.51 8.48 5.91
N LYS A 144 -5.85 9.58 6.59
CA LYS A 144 -4.94 10.26 7.52
C LYS A 144 -4.54 9.37 8.70
N ARG A 145 -5.46 8.56 9.24
CA ARG A 145 -5.12 7.60 10.32
C ARG A 145 -4.19 6.47 9.88
N SER A 146 -4.16 6.14 8.60
CA SER A 146 -3.28 5.10 8.05
C SER A 146 -1.88 5.62 7.74
N GLU A 147 -1.73 6.92 7.50
CA GLU A 147 -0.55 7.55 6.91
C GLU A 147 0.27 8.35 7.93
N THR A 148 1.59 8.34 7.74
CA THR A 148 2.48 9.43 8.14
C THR A 148 3.16 9.98 6.88
N LEU A 149 2.88 11.23 6.53
CA LEU A 149 3.60 11.91 5.45
C LEU A 149 4.96 12.42 5.95
N VAL A 150 6.03 11.93 5.33
CA VAL A 150 7.39 12.45 5.43
C VAL A 150 7.57 13.49 4.33
N THR A 151 7.74 14.75 4.73
CA THR A 151 7.80 15.89 3.80
C THR A 151 9.13 16.02 3.07
N GLU A 152 10.13 15.19 3.39
CA GLU A 152 11.39 15.14 2.66
C GLU A 152 11.19 14.49 1.27
N GLY A 153 11.87 15.04 0.26
CA GLY A 153 11.87 14.52 -1.12
C GLY A 153 11.77 15.62 -2.18
N ASP A 154 11.63 15.24 -3.44
CA ASP A 154 11.52 16.19 -4.56
C ASP A 154 10.05 16.52 -4.86
N THR A 155 9.62 17.68 -4.39
CA THR A 155 8.29 18.25 -4.70
C THR A 155 8.30 19.14 -5.94
N PHE A 156 9.45 19.27 -6.61
CA PHE A 156 9.68 20.25 -7.68
C PHE A 156 9.39 21.71 -7.29
N GLY A 157 9.45 22.03 -5.99
CA GLY A 157 9.13 23.36 -5.45
C GLY A 157 7.64 23.63 -5.30
N LEU A 158 6.81 22.58 -5.35
CA LEU A 158 5.39 22.64 -5.04
C LEU A 158 5.17 22.33 -3.56
N GLU A 159 4.12 22.91 -2.99
CA GLU A 159 3.76 22.78 -1.58
C GLU A 159 2.49 21.92 -1.45
N PRO A 160 2.58 20.69 -0.92
CA PRO A 160 1.41 19.81 -0.78
C PRO A 160 0.43 20.32 0.28
N ASP A 161 -0.81 19.85 0.23
CA ASP A 161 -1.82 20.20 1.24
C ASP A 161 -1.63 19.34 2.49
N LEU A 162 -0.77 19.80 3.40
CA LEU A 162 -0.48 19.10 4.65
C LEU A 162 -1.73 18.84 5.52
N ALA A 163 -2.82 19.60 5.35
CA ALA A 163 -4.05 19.36 6.10
C ALA A 163 -4.76 18.07 5.67
N SER A 164 -4.52 17.61 4.44
CA SER A 164 -5.05 16.37 3.88
C SER A 164 -4.24 15.13 4.28
N HIS A 165 -3.11 15.28 4.97
CA HIS A 165 -2.21 14.17 5.30
C HIS A 165 -2.21 13.77 6.77
N GLY A 166 -1.89 12.50 6.99
CA GLY A 166 -1.65 11.93 8.32
C GLY A 166 -0.22 12.19 8.79
N THR A 167 -0.01 12.20 10.10
CA THR A 167 1.31 12.46 10.73
C THR A 167 1.74 11.39 11.73
N GLU A 168 0.87 10.41 12.01
CA GLU A 168 1.06 9.42 13.07
C GLU A 168 0.69 7.99 12.63
N GLY A 169 0.19 7.83 11.41
CA GLY A 169 -0.24 6.54 10.90
C GLY A 169 0.95 5.62 10.59
N PRO A 170 0.72 4.30 10.60
CA PRO A 170 1.78 3.31 10.44
C PRO A 170 2.45 3.29 9.05
N ILE A 171 1.74 3.75 8.01
CA ILE A 171 2.23 3.74 6.63
C ILE A 171 3.00 5.04 6.39
N GLN A 172 4.32 4.95 6.31
CA GLN A 172 5.14 6.10 5.93
C GLN A 172 4.99 6.35 4.43
N VAL A 173 4.71 7.59 4.05
CA VAL A 173 4.60 8.05 2.67
C VAL A 173 5.57 9.21 2.49
N SER A 174 6.34 9.24 1.42
CA SER A 174 7.26 10.34 1.11
C SER A 174 7.20 10.73 -0.35
N PHE A 175 7.78 11.87 -0.69
CA PHE A 175 8.02 12.20 -2.10
C PHE A 175 9.21 11.41 -2.65
N GLY A 176 9.29 11.28 -3.97
CA GLY A 176 10.40 10.64 -4.64
C GLY A 176 11.74 11.32 -4.33
N HIS A 177 12.79 10.52 -4.09
CA HIS A 177 14.16 11.01 -3.94
C HIS A 177 14.97 10.77 -5.21
N GLY A 178 15.92 11.66 -5.50
CA GLY A 178 16.83 11.50 -6.64
C GLY A 178 16.09 11.51 -8.00
N VAL A 179 14.97 12.23 -8.08
CA VAL A 179 14.22 12.34 -9.33
C VAL A 179 15.06 13.09 -10.37
N SER A 180 15.03 12.61 -11.61
CA SER A 180 15.79 13.22 -12.70
C SER A 180 15.41 14.69 -12.89
N SER A 181 16.41 15.55 -13.09
CA SER A 181 16.19 16.97 -13.42
C SER A 181 15.33 17.16 -14.67
N PHE A 182 15.23 16.13 -15.53
CA PHE A 182 14.29 16.09 -16.66
C PHE A 182 12.87 16.53 -16.28
N PHE A 183 12.37 16.06 -15.13
CA PHE A 183 11.00 16.38 -14.72
C PHE A 183 10.83 17.85 -14.38
N ARG A 184 11.77 18.42 -13.60
CA ARG A 184 11.75 19.82 -13.21
C ARG A 184 12.02 20.76 -14.38
N GLU A 185 13.01 20.44 -15.21
CA GLU A 185 13.50 21.33 -16.28
C GLU A 185 12.65 21.25 -17.55
N TYR A 186 12.03 20.11 -17.85
CA TYR A 186 11.35 19.89 -19.13
C TYR A 186 9.91 19.41 -18.96
N ALA A 187 9.66 18.35 -18.18
CA ALA A 187 8.32 17.74 -18.14
C ALA A 187 7.27 18.69 -17.55
N MET A 188 7.52 19.23 -16.35
CA MET A 188 6.59 20.13 -15.67
C MET A 188 6.34 21.44 -16.45
N PRO A 189 7.36 22.13 -16.99
CA PRO A 189 7.14 23.26 -17.89
C PRO A 189 6.35 22.89 -19.15
N THR A 190 6.58 21.70 -19.72
CA THR A 190 5.84 21.25 -20.91
C THR A 190 4.36 21.03 -20.60
N PHE A 191 4.03 20.38 -19.49
CA PHE A 191 2.63 20.24 -19.03
C PHE A 191 1.94 21.60 -18.93
N LYS A 192 2.59 22.56 -18.26
CA LYS A 192 2.07 23.92 -18.13
C LYS A 192 1.88 24.62 -19.47
N ASN A 193 2.84 24.50 -20.39
CA ASN A 193 2.76 25.10 -21.73
C ASN A 193 1.64 24.49 -22.59
N LEU A 194 1.27 23.23 -22.33
CA LEU A 194 0.12 22.56 -22.95
C LEU A 194 -1.21 22.89 -22.25
N GLY A 195 -1.21 23.83 -21.29
CA GLY A 195 -2.38 24.22 -20.52
C GLY A 195 -2.85 23.15 -19.53
N GLN A 196 -1.99 22.17 -19.22
CA GLN A 196 -2.30 21.16 -18.20
C GLN A 196 -2.03 21.71 -16.81
N GLU A 197 -2.84 21.26 -15.86
CA GLU A 197 -2.69 21.58 -14.46
C GLU A 197 -1.40 20.99 -13.90
N VAL A 198 -0.70 21.79 -13.10
CA VAL A 198 0.40 21.34 -12.26
C VAL A 198 -0.15 21.28 -10.84
N ASN A 199 -0.21 20.08 -10.30
CA ASN A 199 -0.80 19.79 -9.01
C ASN A 199 0.31 19.52 -7.98
N ALA A 200 0.17 20.13 -6.81
CA ALA A 200 1.11 19.96 -5.72
C ALA A 200 0.87 18.66 -4.93
N ASP A 201 -0.34 18.10 -5.00
CA ASP A 201 -0.76 16.98 -4.17
C ASP A 201 -1.80 16.09 -4.86
N VAL A 202 -1.44 14.82 -5.07
CA VAL A 202 -2.36 13.82 -5.68
C VAL A 202 -3.15 13.04 -4.63
N SER A 203 -3.05 13.42 -3.37
CA SER A 203 -3.66 12.73 -2.23
C SER A 203 -4.62 13.62 -1.43
N ASP A 204 -4.94 14.81 -1.93
CA ASP A 204 -5.84 15.79 -1.32
C ASP A 204 -7.32 15.65 -1.77
N GLY A 205 -7.61 14.67 -2.61
CA GLY A 205 -8.93 14.43 -3.19
C GLY A 205 -9.10 15.01 -4.60
N THR A 206 -8.07 15.62 -5.17
CA THR A 206 -8.05 16.12 -6.55
C THR A 206 -6.83 15.60 -7.33
N PRO A 207 -6.75 14.29 -7.65
CA PRO A 207 -5.60 13.67 -8.30
C PRO A 207 -5.51 13.98 -9.82
N ILE A 208 -5.61 15.25 -10.19
CA ILE A 208 -5.63 15.75 -11.57
C ILE A 208 -4.33 16.51 -11.85
N GLY A 209 -3.78 16.35 -13.06
CA GLY A 209 -2.62 17.12 -13.53
C GLY A 209 -1.27 16.42 -13.31
N GLY A 210 -0.20 17.15 -13.63
CA GLY A 210 1.17 16.70 -13.39
C GLY A 210 1.58 17.03 -11.96
N ALA A 211 2.09 16.04 -11.21
CA ALA A 211 2.40 16.21 -9.80
C ALA A 211 3.67 15.47 -9.36
N PRO A 212 4.27 15.87 -8.23
CA PRO A 212 5.28 15.07 -7.55
C PRO A 212 4.70 13.72 -7.13
N MET A 213 5.44 12.65 -7.38
CA MET A 213 5.00 11.30 -7.01
C MET A 213 5.21 11.09 -5.51
N GLN A 214 4.14 10.70 -4.82
CA GLN A 214 4.20 10.14 -3.47
C GLN A 214 4.39 8.62 -3.54
N LEU A 215 5.23 8.10 -2.65
CA LEU A 215 5.61 6.69 -2.56
C LEU A 215 5.44 6.25 -1.11
N VAL A 216 4.88 5.07 -0.88
CA VAL A 216 5.00 4.39 0.42
C VAL A 216 6.49 4.12 0.64
N SER A 217 7.07 4.53 1.76
CA SER A 217 8.50 4.38 2.05
C SER A 217 8.75 3.66 3.37
N TYR A 218 9.94 3.09 3.55
CA TYR A 218 10.38 2.47 4.79
C TYR A 218 11.83 2.89 5.09
N GLN A 219 12.05 3.62 6.19
CA GLN A 219 13.40 3.89 6.68
C GLN A 219 13.86 2.74 7.59
N TYR A 220 14.85 1.97 7.15
CA TYR A 220 15.68 1.19 8.07
C TYR A 220 16.77 2.12 8.63
N SER A 221 17.12 1.96 9.90
CA SER A 221 18.09 2.76 10.66
C SER A 221 19.55 2.73 10.14
N SER A 222 19.80 2.31 8.89
CA SER A 222 21.13 2.13 8.29
C SER A 222 21.38 2.90 6.98
N GLY A 223 20.58 3.93 6.65
CA GLY A 223 20.95 4.92 5.61
C GLY A 223 20.68 4.49 4.16
N GLY A 224 19.80 3.51 3.93
CA GLY A 224 19.31 3.14 2.60
C GLY A 224 17.78 3.20 2.51
N PHE A 225 17.25 3.75 1.42
CA PHE A 225 15.82 3.76 1.13
C PHE A 225 15.34 2.35 0.76
N ARG A 226 14.39 1.80 1.54
CA ARG A 226 13.59 0.63 1.14
C ARG A 226 12.16 1.10 0.92
N THR A 227 11.45 0.52 -0.03
CA THR A 227 10.02 0.76 -0.14
C THR A 227 9.31 -0.55 -0.43
N ASN A 228 8.39 -0.90 0.47
CA ASN A 228 7.23 -1.78 0.34
C ASN A 228 6.80 -2.13 1.76
N LEU A 229 5.52 -1.93 2.05
CA LEU A 229 5.00 -2.14 3.39
C LEU A 229 4.73 -3.64 3.59
N ILE A 230 5.53 -4.26 4.44
CA ILE A 230 5.13 -5.46 5.17
C ILE A 230 4.52 -4.94 6.48
N LEU A 231 3.19 -5.04 6.63
CA LEU A 231 2.42 -4.56 7.79
C LEU A 231 2.80 -5.25 9.14
N GLN A 232 3.84 -6.08 9.18
CA GLN A 232 4.17 -6.89 10.35
C GLN A 232 4.99 -6.18 11.43
N ASP A 233 5.62 -5.04 11.17
CA ASP A 233 6.34 -4.29 12.24
C ASP A 233 5.38 -3.60 13.24
N LEU A 234 4.08 -3.79 13.06
CA LEU A 234 2.99 -3.31 13.91
C LEU A 234 2.33 -4.45 14.69
N VAL A 235 2.83 -5.68 14.53
CA VAL A 235 2.27 -6.92 15.06
C VAL A 235 3.28 -7.57 16.01
#